data_AF-A0A1G1H7P6-F1
#
_entry.id   AF-A0A1G1H7P6-F1
#
_cell.length_a   1.000
_cell.length_b   1.000
_cell.length_c   1.000
_cell.angle_alpha   90.00
_cell.angle_beta   90.00
_cell.angle_gamma   90.00
#
_symmetry.space_group_name_H-M   'P 1'
#
loop_
_entity.id
_entity.type
_entity.pdbx_description
1 polymer ?
#
loop_
_entity_poly.entity_id
_entity_poly.type
_entity_poly.pdbx_seq_one_letter_code
_entity_poly.pdbx_strand_id
1 'polypeptide(L)'
;MAKPVRPKQIWERALAGSRWLMQHQNQDGSWKGLSDPKVDAFYKSSWALTETGHTASAHRSLTYVRQNFFTPEGDFLPREHPWHIMAHYPYVNSYFIVGSMLTGRYQIAMPAVSFLLTQQDAHHGGFYSRLTEQGGKQMADTTSSSMAGIACLAAGKVESARRVADYLAHMIELQPVPNDRFFTAIKADGQLYTDPEDDIDAFLRIIDTKKADQCWFAMGLPFAFLIRLADAANETRYLDLAKWYFNFQRSCIDPWEGYSSGKAGWGCAILYRITGEAHYRDIALHVAGSIISRQRTDGGWLSGKSNQPGLINTDIDLTAEFTLWLSLISTNVLARDSGRIPIVLNKTRIPKPRRTQSLKEIMRRTAIAHYRILKNEGLKKYLLYSYHYRKGQVFNWIKKKF
;
A
#
# COMPACT_ATOMS: atom_id res chain seq x y z
N MET A 1 24.93 -24.21 -3.56
CA MET A 1 24.11 -23.03 -3.19
C MET A 1 25.01 -21.82 -3.12
N ALA A 2 24.64 -20.70 -3.75
CA ALA A 2 25.39 -19.45 -3.62
C ALA A 2 25.38 -18.97 -2.16
N LYS A 3 26.45 -18.31 -1.71
CA LYS A 3 26.47 -17.73 -0.35
C LYS A 3 25.37 -16.66 -0.24
N PRO A 4 24.59 -16.64 0.86
CA PRO A 4 23.56 -15.63 1.04
C PRO A 4 24.17 -14.23 1.06
N VAL A 5 23.50 -13.27 0.43
CA VAL A 5 23.94 -11.87 0.38
C VAL A 5 23.94 -11.27 1.79
N ARG A 6 24.98 -10.51 2.12
CA ARG A 6 25.09 -9.86 3.44
C ARG A 6 24.39 -8.50 3.41
N PRO A 7 23.76 -8.04 4.51
CA PRO A 7 23.08 -6.74 4.56
C PRO A 7 23.96 -5.56 4.12
N LYS A 8 25.22 -5.51 4.54
CA LYS A 8 26.17 -4.47 4.07
C LYS A 8 26.37 -4.47 2.55
N GLN A 9 26.41 -5.64 1.93
CA GLN A 9 26.51 -5.75 0.46
C GLN A 9 25.23 -5.27 -0.21
N ILE A 10 24.07 -5.54 0.38
CA ILE A 10 22.78 -5.01 -0.10
C ILE A 10 22.79 -3.48 -0.08
N TRP A 11 23.28 -2.86 1.01
CA TRP A 11 23.45 -1.41 1.09
C TRP A 11 24.38 -0.85 0.01
N GLU A 12 25.54 -1.47 -0.19
CA GLU A 12 26.52 -1.04 -1.21
C GLU A 12 25.90 -1.07 -2.62
N ARG A 13 25.05 -2.05 -2.90
CA ARG A 13 24.33 -2.20 -4.18
C ARG A 13 23.22 -1.16 -4.34
N ALA A 14 22.51 -0.82 -3.26
CA ALA A 14 21.59 0.32 -3.24
C ALA A 14 22.32 1.63 -3.55
N LEU A 15 23.48 1.87 -2.91
CA LEU A 15 24.29 3.06 -3.19
C LEU A 15 24.85 3.11 -4.62
N ALA A 16 25.09 1.95 -5.25
CA ALA A 16 25.47 1.91 -6.66
C ALA A 16 24.31 2.36 -7.56
N GLY A 17 23.08 1.93 -7.27
CA GLY A 17 21.89 2.39 -7.97
C GLY A 17 21.62 3.89 -7.81
N SER A 18 21.79 4.43 -6.60
CA SER A 18 21.63 5.87 -6.37
C SER A 18 22.69 6.69 -7.12
N ARG A 19 23.96 6.24 -7.15
CA ARG A 19 25.01 6.87 -7.95
C ARG A 19 24.68 6.85 -9.44
N TRP A 20 24.15 5.73 -9.95
CA TRP A 20 23.70 5.64 -11.33
C TRP A 20 22.62 6.68 -11.63
N LEU A 21 21.58 6.80 -10.78
CA LEU A 21 20.53 7.82 -10.94
C LEU A 21 21.14 9.23 -10.97
N MET A 22 22.06 9.53 -10.05
CA MET A 22 22.69 10.85 -9.97
C MET A 22 23.53 11.19 -11.21
N GLN A 23 24.26 10.22 -11.76
CA GLN A 23 25.06 10.42 -12.98
C GLN A 23 24.16 10.76 -14.19
N HIS A 24 22.95 10.18 -14.22
CA HIS A 24 21.94 10.41 -15.25
C HIS A 24 21.01 11.59 -14.94
N GLN A 25 21.18 12.29 -13.82
CA GLN A 25 20.40 13.49 -13.51
C GLN A 25 21.11 14.75 -14.03
N ASN A 26 20.35 15.64 -14.66
CA ASN A 26 20.79 16.99 -15.00
C ASN A 26 20.72 17.94 -13.79
N GLN A 27 21.31 19.13 -13.91
CA GLN A 27 21.30 20.13 -12.84
C GLN A 27 19.90 20.70 -12.56
N ASP A 28 19.02 20.73 -13.55
CA ASP A 28 17.62 21.15 -13.41
C ASP A 28 16.71 20.06 -12.79
N GLY A 29 17.23 18.84 -12.65
CA GLY A 29 16.51 17.68 -12.13
C GLY A 29 15.89 16.76 -13.18
N SER A 30 15.98 17.10 -14.47
CA SER A 30 15.60 16.21 -15.57
C SER A 30 16.55 15.00 -15.70
N TRP A 31 16.16 14.00 -16.48
CA TRP A 31 17.00 12.83 -16.78
C TRP A 31 17.74 13.00 -18.12
N LYS A 32 19.04 12.75 -18.11
CA LYS A 32 19.90 12.71 -19.30
C LYS A 32 19.48 11.56 -20.21
N GLY A 33 19.42 11.85 -21.51
CA GLY A 33 19.15 10.83 -22.52
C GLY A 33 17.70 10.33 -22.55
N LEU A 34 16.79 10.99 -21.82
CA LEU A 34 15.36 10.73 -21.87
C LEU A 34 14.68 11.85 -22.67
N SER A 35 14.23 11.54 -23.89
CA SER A 35 13.69 12.52 -24.82
C SER A 35 12.25 12.95 -24.52
N ASP A 36 11.45 12.04 -23.95
CA ASP A 36 10.05 12.30 -23.59
C ASP A 36 9.78 11.88 -22.13
N PRO A 37 10.21 12.70 -21.15
CA PRO A 37 10.08 12.37 -19.74
C PRO A 37 8.62 12.39 -19.30
N LYS A 38 8.19 11.31 -18.63
CA LYS A 38 6.87 11.15 -18.01
C LYS A 38 7.02 11.01 -16.51
N VAL A 39 5.94 11.15 -15.75
CA VAL A 39 5.99 11.02 -14.27
C VAL A 39 6.51 9.65 -13.81
N ASP A 40 6.33 8.63 -14.65
CA ASP A 40 6.81 7.26 -14.49
C ASP A 40 8.33 7.17 -14.25
N ALA A 41 9.13 8.08 -14.81
CA ALA A 41 10.57 8.11 -14.55
C ALA A 41 10.96 8.76 -13.21
N PHE A 42 10.03 9.39 -12.49
CA PHE A 42 10.38 10.23 -11.33
C PHE A 42 9.75 9.80 -10.02
N TYR A 43 8.60 9.13 -10.04
CA TYR A 43 7.78 8.96 -8.83
C TYR A 43 8.50 8.27 -7.67
N LYS A 44 9.35 7.28 -7.94
CA LYS A 44 10.14 6.58 -6.90
C LYS A 44 11.47 7.25 -6.55
N SER A 45 12.01 8.11 -7.42
CA SER A 45 13.40 8.58 -7.33
C SER A 45 13.66 9.38 -6.06
N SER A 46 12.72 10.25 -5.68
CA SER A 46 12.85 11.12 -4.51
C SER A 46 12.95 10.33 -3.21
N TRP A 47 12.15 9.26 -3.06
CA TRP A 47 12.25 8.37 -1.90
C TRP A 47 13.56 7.59 -1.93
N ALA A 48 13.91 6.96 -3.04
CA ALA A 48 15.16 6.20 -3.18
C ALA A 48 16.42 7.02 -2.87
N LEU A 49 16.49 8.25 -3.41
CA LEU A 49 17.62 9.16 -3.21
C LEU A 49 17.68 9.70 -1.78
N THR A 50 16.54 9.88 -1.12
CA THR A 50 16.51 10.34 0.28
C THR A 50 16.98 9.23 1.22
N GLU A 51 16.48 8.01 1.05
CA GLU A 51 16.89 6.85 1.85
C GLU A 51 18.38 6.54 1.73
N THR A 52 18.98 6.82 0.56
CA THR A 52 20.41 6.62 0.31
C THR A 52 21.28 7.83 0.67
N GLY A 53 20.71 8.88 1.27
CA GLY A 53 21.44 10.06 1.74
C GLY A 53 21.78 11.10 0.67
N HIS A 54 21.19 11.00 -0.52
CA HIS A 54 21.39 11.92 -1.64
C HIS A 54 20.26 12.96 -1.74
N THR A 55 19.94 13.59 -0.61
CA THR A 55 18.81 14.52 -0.45
C THR A 55 18.83 15.66 -1.47
N ALA A 56 19.98 16.25 -1.79
CA ALA A 56 20.08 17.30 -2.81
C ALA A 56 19.57 16.84 -4.20
N SER A 57 19.87 15.60 -4.59
CA SER A 57 19.39 15.00 -5.85
C SER A 57 17.89 14.72 -5.81
N ALA A 58 17.36 14.31 -4.65
CA ALA A 58 15.92 14.19 -4.44
C ALA A 58 15.21 15.54 -4.59
N HIS A 59 15.77 16.62 -4.01
CA HIS A 59 15.22 17.97 -4.17
C HIS A 59 15.20 18.43 -5.62
N ARG A 60 16.25 18.17 -6.40
CA ARG A 60 16.28 18.51 -7.83
C ARG A 60 15.18 17.77 -8.60
N SER A 61 15.04 16.46 -8.38
CA SER A 61 13.98 15.66 -9.01
C SER A 61 12.59 16.22 -8.70
N LEU A 62 12.32 16.58 -7.45
CA LEU A 62 11.03 17.15 -7.04
C LEU A 62 10.81 18.57 -7.57
N THR A 63 11.87 19.36 -7.76
CA THR A 63 11.77 20.67 -8.43
C THR A 63 11.34 20.51 -9.88
N TYR A 64 11.99 19.62 -10.63
CA TYR A 64 11.63 19.34 -12.01
C TYR A 64 10.19 18.84 -12.12
N VAL A 65 9.79 17.89 -11.28
CA VAL A 65 8.42 17.36 -11.24
C VAL A 65 7.40 18.45 -10.95
N ARG A 66 7.66 19.33 -9.98
CA ARG A 66 6.76 20.44 -9.66
C ARG A 66 6.58 21.39 -10.85
N GLN A 67 7.63 21.65 -11.61
CA GLN A 67 7.60 22.60 -12.72
C GLN A 67 6.94 22.04 -13.97
N ASN A 68 7.05 20.74 -14.21
CA ASN A 68 6.68 20.13 -15.50
C ASN A 68 5.48 19.18 -15.41
N PHE A 69 5.20 18.60 -14.24
CA PHE A 69 4.23 17.51 -14.12
C PHE A 69 3.16 17.70 -13.05
N PHE A 70 3.33 18.66 -12.15
CA PHE A 70 2.41 18.85 -11.04
C PHE A 70 1.22 19.73 -11.45
N THR A 71 0.01 19.24 -11.26
CA THR A 71 -1.21 19.96 -11.64
C THR A 71 -1.68 20.92 -10.53
N PRO A 72 -2.49 21.94 -10.85
CA PRO A 72 -3.09 22.83 -9.85
C PRO A 72 -3.89 22.09 -8.77
N GLU A 73 -4.51 20.96 -9.13
CA GLU A 73 -5.34 20.13 -8.25
C GLU A 73 -4.51 19.24 -7.31
N GLY A 74 -3.19 19.15 -7.54
CA GLY A 74 -2.28 18.30 -6.77
C GLY A 74 -2.02 16.92 -7.38
N ASP A 75 -2.41 16.68 -8.64
CA ASP A 75 -2.09 15.44 -9.36
C ASP A 75 -0.73 15.52 -10.08
N PHE A 76 -0.26 14.41 -10.66
CA PHE A 76 0.96 14.31 -11.44
C PHE A 76 0.70 13.70 -12.83
N LEU A 77 0.93 14.48 -13.89
CA LEU A 77 0.68 14.12 -15.29
C LEU A 77 1.81 14.61 -16.23
N PRO A 78 1.97 14.04 -17.43
CA PRO A 78 1.29 12.85 -17.95
C PRO A 78 1.92 11.54 -17.45
N ARG A 79 1.09 10.49 -17.39
CA ARG A 79 1.47 9.10 -17.12
C ARG A 79 1.57 8.33 -18.43
N GLU A 80 2.56 7.44 -18.56
CA GLU A 80 2.73 6.58 -19.74
C GLU A 80 2.41 5.12 -19.45
N HIS A 81 2.79 4.60 -18.28
CA HIS A 81 2.59 3.17 -18.01
C HIS A 81 1.08 2.86 -17.89
N PRO A 82 0.53 1.89 -18.67
CA PRO A 82 -0.91 1.59 -18.68
C PRO A 82 -1.46 1.27 -17.29
N TRP A 83 -0.68 0.57 -16.46
CA TRP A 83 -1.08 0.28 -15.08
C TRP A 83 -1.33 1.53 -14.24
N HIS A 84 -0.61 2.63 -14.44
CA HIS A 84 -0.82 3.88 -13.71
C HIS A 84 -2.06 4.65 -14.18
N ILE A 85 -2.70 4.21 -15.25
CA ILE A 85 -3.91 4.82 -15.82
C ILE A 85 -5.11 3.91 -15.55
N MET A 86 -4.96 2.61 -15.81
CA MET A 86 -6.06 1.64 -15.87
C MET A 86 -6.26 0.85 -14.57
N ALA A 87 -5.24 0.72 -13.72
CA ALA A 87 -5.28 -0.23 -12.62
C ALA A 87 -4.84 0.32 -11.26
N HIS A 88 -3.86 1.21 -11.22
CA HIS A 88 -3.24 1.68 -9.98
C HIS A 88 -2.99 3.19 -10.02
N TYR A 89 -4.03 3.97 -10.33
CA TYR A 89 -3.92 5.41 -10.52
C TYR A 89 -3.24 6.18 -9.35
N PRO A 90 -3.65 6.03 -8.08
CA PRO A 90 -3.06 6.77 -6.96
C PRO A 90 -1.63 6.31 -6.59
N TYR A 91 -1.13 5.26 -7.23
CA TYR A 91 0.18 4.67 -6.92
C TYR A 91 1.32 5.67 -7.12
N VAL A 92 1.32 6.36 -8.27
CA VAL A 92 2.32 7.41 -8.59
C VAL A 92 2.29 8.53 -7.56
N ASN A 93 1.10 9.06 -7.25
CA ASN A 93 0.91 10.13 -6.25
C ASN A 93 1.48 9.72 -4.90
N SER A 94 1.22 8.47 -4.49
CA SER A 94 1.61 7.96 -3.18
C SER A 94 3.12 7.97 -2.98
N TYR A 95 3.91 7.59 -3.99
CA TYR A 95 5.37 7.67 -3.92
C TYR A 95 5.87 9.12 -3.87
N PHE A 96 5.30 10.02 -4.68
CA PHE A 96 5.66 11.43 -4.63
C PHE A 96 5.35 12.07 -3.28
N ILE A 97 4.23 11.70 -2.65
CA ILE A 97 3.87 12.16 -1.31
C ILE A 97 4.93 11.68 -0.31
N VAL A 98 5.28 10.39 -0.30
CA VAL A 98 6.28 9.85 0.63
C VAL A 98 7.63 10.54 0.43
N GLY A 99 8.13 10.59 -0.81
CA GLY A 99 9.42 11.24 -1.10
C GLY A 99 9.43 12.74 -0.79
N SER A 100 8.31 13.45 -1.03
CA SER A 100 8.17 14.87 -0.69
C SER A 100 8.10 15.10 0.82
N MET A 101 7.42 14.24 1.57
CA MET A 101 7.38 14.34 3.03
C MET A 101 8.76 14.08 3.66
N LEU A 102 9.48 13.05 3.19
CA LEU A 102 10.82 12.73 3.69
C LEU A 102 11.86 13.83 3.40
N THR A 103 11.65 14.64 2.36
CA THR A 103 12.53 15.77 1.99
C THR A 103 12.03 17.13 2.49
N GLY A 104 10.91 17.19 3.21
CA GLY A 104 10.34 18.45 3.70
C GLY A 104 9.76 19.35 2.58
N ARG A 105 9.40 18.79 1.42
CA ARG A 105 8.81 19.52 0.29
C ARG A 105 7.29 19.62 0.40
N TYR A 106 6.83 20.25 1.49
CA TYR A 106 5.40 20.35 1.83
C TYR A 106 4.57 21.08 0.77
N GLN A 107 5.18 21.99 0.01
CA GLN A 107 4.52 22.69 -1.10
C GLN A 107 4.14 21.77 -2.28
N ILE A 108 4.68 20.55 -2.33
CA ILE A 108 4.31 19.48 -3.26
C ILE A 108 3.46 18.46 -2.51
N ALA A 109 3.91 18.04 -1.32
CA ALA A 109 3.26 16.98 -0.57
C ALA A 109 1.82 17.32 -0.16
N MET A 110 1.56 18.53 0.34
CA MET A 110 0.26 18.85 0.93
C MET A 110 -0.87 18.92 -0.11
N PRO A 111 -0.73 19.59 -1.28
CA PRO A 111 -1.76 19.50 -2.30
C PRO A 111 -1.90 18.09 -2.87
N ALA A 112 -0.80 17.34 -3.02
CA ALA A 112 -0.87 15.94 -3.46
C ALA A 112 -1.61 15.03 -2.48
N VAL A 113 -1.45 15.24 -1.17
CA VAL A 113 -2.23 14.53 -0.14
C VAL A 113 -3.70 14.89 -0.24
N SER A 114 -4.03 16.18 -0.43
CA SER A 114 -5.43 16.61 -0.61
C SER A 114 -6.05 15.93 -1.83
N PHE A 115 -5.36 15.92 -2.97
CA PHE A 115 -5.78 15.19 -4.16
C PHE A 115 -5.98 13.70 -3.88
N LEU A 116 -4.98 13.04 -3.29
CA LEU A 116 -5.03 11.60 -2.99
C LEU A 116 -6.26 11.26 -2.15
N LEU A 117 -6.55 12.04 -1.12
CA LEU A 117 -7.70 11.80 -0.23
C LEU A 117 -9.05 11.92 -0.94
N THR A 118 -9.16 12.65 -2.06
CA THR A 118 -10.39 12.65 -2.87
C THR A 118 -10.68 11.28 -3.52
N GLN A 119 -9.66 10.43 -3.64
CA GLN A 119 -9.73 9.12 -4.27
C GLN A 119 -9.99 7.99 -3.28
N GLN A 120 -10.26 8.30 -2.00
CA GLN A 120 -10.62 7.30 -1.00
C GLN A 120 -12.14 7.11 -0.96
N ASP A 121 -12.60 5.87 -1.11
CA ASP A 121 -14.01 5.54 -0.94
C ASP A 121 -14.44 5.76 0.51
N ALA A 122 -15.52 6.51 0.69
CA ALA A 122 -16.03 6.89 2.01
C ALA A 122 -16.74 5.75 2.76
N HIS A 123 -17.15 4.68 2.07
CA HIS A 123 -17.87 3.56 2.65
C HIS A 123 -16.94 2.46 3.14
N HIS A 124 -16.06 1.96 2.27
CA HIS A 124 -15.18 0.85 2.61
C HIS A 124 -13.74 1.28 2.90
N GLY A 125 -13.34 2.52 2.59
CA GLY A 125 -12.03 3.06 2.98
C GLY A 125 -10.86 2.73 2.05
N GLY A 126 -11.10 1.98 0.98
CA GLY A 126 -10.11 1.68 -0.05
C GLY A 126 -9.91 2.87 -0.99
N PHE A 127 -8.79 2.92 -1.69
CA PHE A 127 -8.54 3.94 -2.71
C PHE A 127 -8.87 3.40 -4.10
N TYR A 128 -9.53 4.24 -4.90
CA TYR A 128 -9.94 3.86 -6.25
C TYR A 128 -8.74 3.53 -7.13
N SER A 129 -8.89 2.46 -7.91
CA SER A 129 -7.88 1.91 -8.83
C SER A 129 -7.69 2.80 -10.07
N ARG A 130 -8.69 3.63 -10.38
CA ARG A 130 -8.74 4.58 -11.50
C ARG A 130 -9.08 5.97 -10.99
N LEU A 131 -8.72 7.00 -11.75
CA LEU A 131 -9.14 8.37 -11.47
C LEU A 131 -10.67 8.42 -11.37
N THR A 132 -11.14 8.97 -10.27
CA THR A 132 -12.57 9.09 -9.99
C THR A 132 -12.89 10.54 -9.71
N GLU A 133 -13.90 11.07 -10.42
CA GLU A 133 -14.41 12.40 -10.17
C GLU A 133 -15.01 12.51 -8.77
N GLN A 134 -15.09 13.73 -8.25
CA GLN A 134 -15.60 13.97 -6.91
C GLN A 134 -17.04 13.45 -6.76
N GLY A 135 -17.26 12.58 -5.77
CA GLY A 135 -18.55 11.94 -5.53
C GLY A 135 -18.82 10.71 -6.40
N GLY A 136 -17.95 10.43 -7.38
CA GLY A 136 -17.95 9.18 -8.12
C GLY A 136 -17.53 7.99 -7.26
N LYS A 137 -17.86 6.80 -7.74
CA LYS A 137 -17.40 5.53 -7.17
C LYS A 137 -16.78 4.68 -8.26
N GLN A 138 -15.69 4.01 -7.92
CA GLN A 138 -14.99 3.09 -8.80
C GLN A 138 -14.52 1.88 -8.00
N MET A 139 -13.95 0.91 -8.72
CA MET A 139 -13.25 -0.21 -8.10
C MET A 139 -12.07 0.30 -7.26
N ALA A 140 -11.82 -0.34 -6.12
CA ALA A 140 -10.61 -0.17 -5.32
C ALA A 140 -9.84 -1.50 -5.28
N ASP A 141 -8.53 -1.43 -5.09
CA ASP A 141 -7.68 -2.62 -4.99
C ASP A 141 -6.63 -2.54 -3.89
N THR A 142 -6.05 -3.70 -3.57
CA THR A 142 -4.99 -3.84 -2.55
C THR A 142 -3.78 -2.96 -2.81
N THR A 143 -3.29 -2.88 -4.04
CA THR A 143 -2.06 -2.17 -4.41
C THR A 143 -2.22 -0.66 -4.25
N SER A 144 -3.26 -0.12 -4.88
CA SER A 144 -3.65 1.30 -4.82
C SER A 144 -3.88 1.72 -3.39
N SER A 145 -4.69 0.97 -2.66
CA SER A 145 -5.07 1.29 -1.28
C SER A 145 -3.87 1.20 -0.32
N SER A 146 -3.04 0.17 -0.43
CA SER A 146 -1.91 -0.01 0.49
C SER A 146 -0.83 1.04 0.29
N MET A 147 -0.50 1.39 -0.96
CA MET A 147 0.49 2.43 -1.22
C MET A 147 -0.04 3.82 -0.82
N ALA A 148 -1.33 4.10 -1.06
CA ALA A 148 -2.00 5.29 -0.55
C ALA A 148 -2.05 5.33 0.98
N GLY A 149 -2.21 4.18 1.64
CA GLY A 149 -2.10 4.02 3.09
C GLY A 149 -0.72 4.39 3.61
N ILE A 150 0.36 3.96 2.94
CA ILE A 150 1.74 4.36 3.27
C ILE A 150 1.91 5.87 3.12
N ALA A 151 1.39 6.46 2.04
CA ALA A 151 1.43 7.91 1.83
C ALA A 151 0.64 8.67 2.91
N CYS A 152 -0.53 8.15 3.31
CA CYS A 152 -1.30 8.70 4.42
C CYS A 152 -0.51 8.67 5.74
N LEU A 153 0.18 7.56 6.04
CA LEU A 153 1.04 7.46 7.22
C LEU A 153 2.19 8.47 7.19
N ALA A 154 2.90 8.58 6.05
CA ALA A 154 3.96 9.57 5.87
C ALA A 154 3.44 11.00 6.05
N ALA A 155 2.16 11.24 5.72
CA ALA A 155 1.49 12.52 5.87
C ALA A 155 0.77 12.77 7.20
N GLY A 156 0.89 11.85 8.16
CA GLY A 156 0.18 11.94 9.45
C GLY A 156 -1.34 11.78 9.36
N LYS A 157 -1.87 11.29 8.23
CA LYS A 157 -3.30 10.99 8.01
C LYS A 157 -3.64 9.59 8.53
N VAL A 158 -3.37 9.36 9.81
CA VAL A 158 -3.50 8.04 10.45
C VAL A 158 -4.91 7.47 10.31
N GLU A 159 -5.97 8.28 10.49
CA GLU A 159 -7.36 7.81 10.32
C GLU A 159 -7.65 7.33 8.90
N SER A 160 -7.14 8.01 7.88
CA SER A 160 -7.28 7.55 6.49
C SER A 160 -6.54 6.23 6.27
N ALA A 161 -5.37 6.05 6.89
CA ALA A 161 -4.65 4.78 6.87
C ALA A 161 -5.41 3.67 7.62
N ARG A 162 -6.04 3.96 8.77
CA ARG A 162 -6.87 2.98 9.50
C ARG A 162 -8.00 2.46 8.61
N ARG A 163 -8.68 3.34 7.87
CA ARG A 163 -9.71 2.96 6.90
C ARG A 163 -9.20 2.02 5.79
N VAL A 164 -7.95 2.19 5.35
CA VAL A 164 -7.31 1.24 4.41
C VAL A 164 -7.13 -0.14 5.06
N ALA A 165 -6.75 -0.20 6.34
CA ALA A 165 -6.63 -1.49 7.01
C ALA A 165 -8.00 -2.18 7.20
N ASP A 166 -9.04 -1.41 7.50
CA ASP A 166 -10.41 -1.93 7.59
C ASP A 166 -10.91 -2.44 6.21
N TYR A 167 -10.58 -1.73 5.12
CA TYR A 167 -10.80 -2.19 3.75
C TYR A 167 -10.10 -3.53 3.46
N LEU A 168 -8.82 -3.66 3.82
CA LEU A 168 -8.04 -4.88 3.60
C LEU A 168 -8.58 -6.06 4.42
N ALA A 169 -9.01 -5.81 5.66
CA ALA A 169 -9.67 -6.81 6.49
C ALA A 169 -11.00 -7.27 5.85
N HIS A 170 -11.82 -6.33 5.39
CA HIS A 170 -13.07 -6.64 4.72
C HIS A 170 -12.87 -7.45 3.44
N MET A 171 -11.84 -7.14 2.65
CA MET A 171 -11.50 -7.91 1.45
C MET A 171 -11.20 -9.37 1.76
N ILE A 172 -10.56 -9.68 2.89
CA ILE A 172 -10.30 -11.05 3.32
C ILE A 172 -11.61 -11.77 3.67
N GLU A 173 -12.53 -11.10 4.36
CA GLU A 173 -13.84 -11.65 4.72
C GLU A 173 -14.69 -12.00 3.49
N LEU A 174 -14.51 -11.26 2.39
CA LEU A 174 -15.22 -11.51 1.14
C LEU A 174 -14.65 -12.67 0.31
N GLN A 175 -13.46 -13.20 0.63
CA GLN A 175 -12.83 -14.23 -0.21
C GLN A 175 -13.63 -15.55 -0.17
N PRO A 176 -14.10 -16.07 -1.32
CA PRO A 176 -14.91 -17.29 -1.34
C PRO A 176 -14.06 -18.57 -1.21
N VAL A 177 -12.80 -18.53 -1.67
CA VAL A 177 -11.89 -19.69 -1.74
C VAL A 177 -10.44 -19.30 -1.42
N PRO A 178 -10.16 -18.75 -0.22
CA PRO A 178 -8.87 -18.16 0.14
C PRO A 178 -7.70 -19.17 0.21
N ASN A 179 -7.94 -20.46 0.05
CA ASN A 179 -6.88 -21.48 -0.06
C ASN A 179 -6.48 -21.76 -1.52
N ASP A 180 -7.28 -21.34 -2.50
CA ASP A 180 -7.03 -21.57 -3.92
C ASP A 180 -6.62 -20.28 -4.63
N ARG A 181 -7.32 -19.18 -4.36
CA ARG A 181 -7.09 -17.88 -5.02
C ARG A 181 -7.44 -16.71 -4.10
N PHE A 182 -6.88 -15.55 -4.40
CA PHE A 182 -7.22 -14.29 -3.76
C PHE A 182 -7.57 -13.24 -4.82
N PHE A 183 -8.76 -12.66 -4.69
CA PHE A 183 -9.20 -11.55 -5.54
C PHE A 183 -8.79 -10.23 -4.89
N THR A 184 -8.12 -9.37 -5.66
CA THR A 184 -7.39 -8.21 -5.12
C THR A 184 -8.18 -6.91 -5.16
N ALA A 185 -9.46 -6.94 -5.58
CA ALA A 185 -10.25 -5.74 -5.82
C ALA A 185 -11.73 -5.87 -5.40
N ILE A 186 -12.33 -4.74 -5.02
CA ILE A 186 -13.74 -4.57 -4.67
C ILE A 186 -14.34 -3.54 -5.62
N LYS A 187 -15.47 -3.88 -6.25
CA LYS A 187 -16.23 -3.02 -7.16
C LYS A 187 -16.88 -1.83 -6.42
N ALA A 188 -17.34 -0.84 -7.19
CA ALA A 188 -18.06 0.32 -6.66
C ALA A 188 -19.33 -0.01 -5.85
N ASP A 189 -19.94 -1.18 -6.07
CA ASP A 189 -21.11 -1.68 -5.35
C ASP A 189 -20.75 -2.38 -4.01
N GLY A 190 -19.46 -2.47 -3.69
CA GLY A 190 -18.94 -3.14 -2.49
C GLY A 190 -18.77 -4.66 -2.63
N GLN A 191 -19.08 -5.25 -3.78
CA GLN A 191 -18.86 -6.67 -4.02
C GLN A 191 -17.42 -6.94 -4.48
N LEU A 192 -16.92 -8.14 -4.19
CA LEU A 192 -15.64 -8.60 -4.69
C LEU A 192 -15.64 -8.65 -6.24
N TYR A 193 -14.55 -8.24 -6.86
CA TYR A 193 -14.37 -8.36 -8.29
C TYR A 193 -13.77 -9.72 -8.65
N THR A 194 -14.55 -10.59 -9.31
CA THR A 194 -14.17 -11.97 -9.60
C THR A 194 -14.04 -12.32 -11.07
N ASP A 195 -14.46 -11.43 -11.96
CA ASP A 195 -14.68 -11.69 -13.38
C ASP A 195 -13.77 -10.78 -14.22
N PRO A 196 -12.47 -11.12 -14.37
CA PRO A 196 -11.52 -10.31 -15.11
C PRO A 196 -11.90 -10.21 -16.59
N GLU A 197 -11.63 -9.05 -17.20
CA GLU A 197 -12.00 -8.78 -18.60
C GLU A 197 -11.07 -9.49 -19.60
N ASP A 198 -9.79 -9.63 -19.26
CA ASP A 198 -8.76 -10.27 -20.07
C ASP A 198 -7.63 -10.87 -19.20
N ASP A 199 -6.62 -11.47 -19.84
CA ASP A 199 -5.48 -12.08 -19.14
C ASP A 199 -4.62 -11.07 -18.37
N ILE A 200 -4.55 -9.81 -18.84
CA ILE A 200 -3.77 -8.75 -18.17
C ILE A 200 -4.49 -8.31 -16.90
N ASP A 201 -5.81 -8.10 -16.97
CA ASP A 201 -6.62 -7.79 -15.80
C ASP A 201 -6.64 -8.98 -14.84
N ALA A 202 -6.77 -10.23 -15.33
CA ALA A 202 -6.66 -11.42 -14.49
C ALA A 202 -5.32 -11.46 -13.72
N PHE A 203 -4.20 -11.16 -14.38
CA PHE A 203 -2.88 -11.07 -13.75
C PHE A 203 -2.83 -10.03 -12.63
N LEU A 204 -3.52 -8.90 -12.78
CA LEU A 204 -3.54 -7.82 -11.78
C LEU A 204 -4.55 -8.09 -10.65
N ARG A 205 -5.62 -8.84 -10.92
CA ARG A 205 -6.79 -8.97 -10.06
C ARG A 205 -6.88 -10.28 -9.30
N ILE A 206 -6.13 -11.30 -9.71
CA ILE A 206 -6.20 -12.64 -9.11
C ILE A 206 -4.79 -13.13 -8.77
N ILE A 207 -4.61 -13.58 -7.54
CA ILE A 207 -3.44 -14.37 -7.12
C ILE A 207 -3.87 -15.82 -7.00
N ASP A 208 -3.38 -16.68 -7.87
CA ASP A 208 -3.63 -18.11 -7.85
C ASP A 208 -2.51 -18.82 -7.07
N THR A 209 -2.90 -19.51 -5.99
CA THR A 209 -1.94 -20.19 -5.10
C THR A 209 -1.19 -21.33 -5.78
N LYS A 210 -1.71 -21.85 -6.90
CA LYS A 210 -1.18 -23.00 -7.64
C LYS A 210 -0.44 -22.61 -8.92
N LYS A 211 -0.19 -21.32 -9.14
CA LYS A 211 0.57 -20.81 -10.30
C LYS A 211 1.78 -20.00 -9.85
N ALA A 212 2.87 -20.15 -10.59
CA ALA A 212 4.05 -19.32 -10.44
C ALA A 212 3.83 -17.92 -11.06
N ASP A 213 4.83 -17.04 -10.92
CA ASP A 213 4.90 -15.73 -11.59
C ASP A 213 3.65 -14.86 -11.43
N GLN A 214 3.09 -14.83 -10.21
CA GLN A 214 1.93 -14.00 -9.91
C GLN A 214 2.33 -12.54 -9.65
N CYS A 215 1.31 -11.68 -9.61
CA CYS A 215 1.45 -10.26 -9.30
C CYS A 215 1.69 -10.01 -7.79
N TRP A 216 2.87 -10.39 -7.29
CA TRP A 216 3.19 -10.40 -5.86
C TRP A 216 3.08 -9.05 -5.15
N PHE A 217 3.07 -7.93 -5.86
CA PHE A 217 2.89 -6.62 -5.22
C PHE A 217 1.49 -6.46 -4.61
N ALA A 218 0.47 -7.16 -5.13
CA ALA A 218 -0.89 -7.15 -4.59
C ALA A 218 -0.98 -7.78 -3.20
N MET A 219 0.01 -8.58 -2.80
CA MET A 219 0.12 -9.16 -1.45
C MET A 219 1.22 -8.49 -0.63
N GLY A 220 2.36 -8.21 -1.27
CA GLY A 220 3.54 -7.58 -0.66
C GLY A 220 3.26 -6.20 -0.07
N LEU A 221 2.54 -5.33 -0.80
CA LEU A 221 2.23 -3.98 -0.32
C LEU A 221 1.28 -3.95 0.88
N PRO A 222 0.16 -4.72 0.89
CA PRO A 222 -0.72 -4.80 2.05
C PRO A 222 0.02 -5.07 3.36
N PHE A 223 0.83 -6.12 3.44
CA PHE A 223 1.50 -6.38 4.72
C PHE A 223 2.57 -5.34 5.03
N ALA A 224 3.31 -4.85 4.03
CA ALA A 224 4.30 -3.81 4.23
C ALA A 224 3.70 -2.49 4.75
N PHE A 225 2.49 -2.15 4.28
CA PHE A 225 1.66 -1.07 4.81
C PHE A 225 1.19 -1.35 6.25
N LEU A 226 0.56 -2.50 6.47
CA LEU A 226 -0.05 -2.87 7.76
C LEU A 226 0.97 -2.96 8.90
N ILE A 227 2.20 -3.38 8.62
CA ILE A 227 3.29 -3.38 9.62
C ILE A 227 3.63 -1.96 10.06
N ARG A 228 3.69 -1.02 9.11
CA ARG A 228 3.95 0.39 9.42
C ARG A 228 2.78 1.02 10.17
N LEU A 229 1.54 0.66 9.83
CA LEU A 229 0.37 1.09 10.58
C LEU A 229 0.37 0.51 12.01
N ALA A 230 0.76 -0.75 12.20
CA ALA A 230 0.89 -1.36 13.51
C ALA A 230 1.86 -0.60 14.42
N ASP A 231 2.99 -0.16 13.87
CA ASP A 231 3.99 0.68 14.55
C ASP A 231 3.41 2.06 14.89
N ALA A 232 2.83 2.75 13.90
CA ALA A 232 2.29 4.11 14.06
C ALA A 232 1.07 4.20 15.00
N ALA A 233 0.20 3.19 14.99
CA ALA A 233 -1.00 3.13 15.80
C ALA A 233 -0.80 2.40 17.14
N ASN A 234 0.31 1.67 17.29
CA ASN A 234 0.58 0.77 18.42
C ASN A 234 -0.57 -0.25 18.66
N GLU A 235 -1.08 -0.83 17.58
CA GLU A 235 -2.22 -1.75 17.58
C GLU A 235 -1.84 -3.10 16.94
N THR A 236 -1.86 -4.17 17.74
CA THR A 236 -1.42 -5.50 17.30
C THR A 236 -2.32 -6.12 16.22
N ARG A 237 -3.60 -5.71 16.14
CA ARG A 237 -4.54 -6.21 15.12
C ARG A 237 -4.02 -6.02 13.70
N TYR A 238 -3.29 -4.93 13.45
CA TYR A 238 -2.71 -4.65 12.13
C TYR A 238 -1.53 -5.57 11.83
N LEU A 239 -0.75 -5.94 12.84
CA LEU A 239 0.32 -6.93 12.69
C LEU A 239 -0.25 -8.33 12.41
N ASP A 240 -1.36 -8.70 13.06
CA ASP A 240 -2.05 -9.97 12.79
C ASP A 240 -2.59 -10.00 11.36
N LEU A 241 -3.18 -8.89 10.89
CA LEU A 241 -3.62 -8.73 9.51
C LEU A 241 -2.45 -8.80 8.52
N ALA A 242 -1.33 -8.15 8.82
CA ALA A 242 -0.11 -8.22 8.00
C ALA A 242 0.40 -9.67 7.88
N LYS A 243 0.39 -10.42 8.99
CA LYS A 243 0.79 -11.83 9.01
C LYS A 243 -0.15 -12.70 8.18
N TRP A 244 -1.44 -12.37 8.11
CA TRP A 244 -2.37 -13.06 7.20
C TRP A 244 -1.93 -12.93 5.74
N TYR A 245 -1.71 -11.70 5.27
CA TYR A 245 -1.25 -11.44 3.88
C TYR A 245 0.09 -12.11 3.59
N PHE A 246 1.04 -12.03 4.53
CA PHE A 246 2.32 -12.73 4.42
C PHE A 246 2.15 -14.24 4.31
N ASN A 247 1.33 -14.86 5.16
CA ASN A 247 1.11 -16.30 5.17
C ASN A 247 0.39 -16.78 3.90
N PHE A 248 -0.56 -16.01 3.38
CA PHE A 248 -1.19 -16.30 2.08
C PHE A 248 -0.16 -16.28 0.96
N GLN A 249 0.65 -15.22 0.86
CA GLN A 249 1.68 -15.18 -0.18
C GLN A 249 2.65 -16.35 -0.02
N ARG A 250 3.09 -16.65 1.21
CA ARG A 250 3.98 -17.78 1.51
C ARG A 250 3.42 -19.14 1.07
N SER A 251 2.10 -19.32 1.03
CA SER A 251 1.50 -20.59 0.58
C SER A 251 1.42 -20.74 -0.94
N CYS A 252 1.72 -19.69 -1.70
CA CYS A 252 1.70 -19.74 -3.16
C CYS A 252 2.98 -20.39 -3.73
N ILE A 253 2.96 -20.78 -5.01
CA ILE A 253 4.14 -21.24 -5.75
C ILE A 253 5.07 -20.06 -6.04
N ASP A 254 6.38 -20.26 -5.81
CA ASP A 254 7.45 -19.28 -6.06
C ASP A 254 7.15 -17.85 -5.56
N PRO A 255 6.68 -17.69 -4.31
CA PRO A 255 6.05 -16.45 -3.86
C PRO A 255 7.03 -15.30 -3.64
N TRP A 256 8.32 -15.59 -3.71
CA TRP A 256 9.42 -14.65 -3.50
C TRP A 256 10.25 -14.43 -4.76
N GLU A 257 9.80 -14.97 -5.89
CA GLU A 257 10.47 -14.83 -7.19
C GLU A 257 9.88 -13.69 -8.03
N GLY A 258 10.61 -13.31 -9.09
CA GLY A 258 10.16 -12.30 -10.04
C GLY A 258 10.30 -10.85 -9.57
N TYR A 259 10.08 -9.92 -10.51
CA TYR A 259 10.26 -8.47 -10.30
C TYR A 259 9.28 -7.87 -9.27
N SER A 260 8.09 -8.45 -9.14
CA SER A 260 7.02 -7.95 -8.25
C SER A 260 7.25 -8.25 -6.77
N SER A 261 8.12 -9.22 -6.44
CA SER A 261 8.36 -9.71 -5.07
C SER A 261 9.09 -8.74 -4.16
N GLY A 262 9.76 -7.71 -4.70
CA GLY A 262 10.60 -6.83 -3.89
C GLY A 262 9.85 -6.04 -2.81
N LYS A 263 8.54 -5.78 -3.01
CA LYS A 263 7.66 -5.22 -1.98
C LYS A 263 7.51 -6.14 -0.77
N ALA A 264 7.39 -7.43 -1.03
CA ALA A 264 7.37 -8.45 0.00
C ALA A 264 8.71 -8.53 0.74
N GLY A 265 9.82 -8.39 0.01
CA GLY A 265 11.18 -8.40 0.57
C GLY A 265 11.39 -7.32 1.63
N TRP A 266 11.07 -6.05 1.33
CA TRP A 266 11.24 -4.99 2.34
C TRP A 266 10.19 -5.06 3.46
N GLY A 267 8.98 -5.55 3.20
CA GLY A 267 8.02 -5.87 4.26
C GLY A 267 8.54 -6.95 5.23
N CYS A 268 9.16 -8.00 4.72
CA CYS A 268 9.81 -9.05 5.52
C CYS A 268 10.99 -8.49 6.33
N ALA A 269 11.79 -7.58 5.76
CA ALA A 269 12.87 -6.93 6.51
C ALA A 269 12.34 -6.14 7.72
N ILE A 270 11.20 -5.46 7.59
CA ILE A 270 10.56 -4.75 8.72
C ILE A 270 10.00 -5.75 9.73
N LEU A 271 9.37 -6.85 9.30
CA LEU A 271 8.93 -7.91 10.22
C LEU A 271 10.10 -8.47 11.02
N TYR A 272 11.21 -8.79 10.37
CA TYR A 272 12.42 -9.22 11.05
C TYR A 272 12.91 -8.18 12.07
N ARG A 273 12.91 -6.90 11.71
CA ARG A 273 13.30 -5.82 12.62
C ARG A 273 12.45 -5.81 13.90
N ILE A 274 11.14 -5.99 13.76
CA ILE A 274 10.21 -5.92 14.88
C ILE A 274 10.22 -7.23 15.70
N THR A 275 10.10 -8.39 15.04
CA THR A 275 9.90 -9.68 15.71
C THR A 275 11.22 -10.39 16.05
N GLY A 276 12.26 -10.21 15.24
CA GLY A 276 13.51 -10.98 15.32
C GLY A 276 13.44 -12.39 14.75
N GLU A 277 12.34 -12.77 14.10
CA GLU A 277 12.18 -14.13 13.57
C GLU A 277 12.99 -14.29 12.28
N ALA A 278 13.99 -15.20 12.30
CA ALA A 278 14.99 -15.33 11.24
C ALA A 278 14.42 -15.64 9.84
N HIS A 279 13.29 -16.34 9.75
CA HIS A 279 12.69 -16.67 8.45
C HIS A 279 12.30 -15.42 7.64
N TYR A 280 11.89 -14.32 8.29
CA TYR A 280 11.62 -13.06 7.62
C TYR A 280 12.90 -12.42 7.06
N ARG A 281 14.02 -12.51 7.80
CA ARG A 281 15.34 -12.07 7.33
C ARG A 281 15.75 -12.87 6.10
N ASP A 282 15.62 -14.19 6.15
CA ASP A 282 16.08 -15.06 5.08
C ASP A 282 15.31 -14.81 3.78
N ILE A 283 14.00 -14.60 3.85
CA ILE A 283 13.18 -14.17 2.69
C ILE A 283 13.63 -12.81 2.16
N ALA A 284 13.85 -11.82 3.04
CA ALA A 284 14.30 -10.50 2.62
C ALA A 284 15.68 -10.53 1.93
N LEU A 285 16.61 -11.35 2.43
CA LEU A 285 17.93 -11.55 1.82
C LEU A 285 17.85 -12.31 0.51
N HIS A 286 16.95 -13.29 0.38
CA HIS A 286 16.69 -14.00 -0.86
C HIS A 286 16.22 -13.04 -1.97
N VAL A 287 15.18 -12.26 -1.68
CA VAL A 287 14.64 -11.26 -2.61
C VAL A 287 15.70 -10.23 -3.00
N ALA A 288 16.48 -9.73 -2.04
CA ALA A 288 17.58 -8.80 -2.32
C ALA A 288 18.67 -9.44 -3.20
N GLY A 289 19.00 -10.73 -2.97
CA GLY A 289 19.93 -11.49 -3.79
C GLY A 289 19.49 -11.56 -5.25
N SER A 290 18.20 -11.85 -5.47
CA SER A 290 17.58 -11.84 -6.80
C SER A 290 17.66 -10.46 -7.48
N ILE A 291 17.40 -9.37 -6.75
CA ILE A 291 17.53 -8.02 -7.32
C ILE A 291 18.99 -7.71 -7.69
N ILE A 292 19.93 -8.03 -6.80
CA ILE A 292 21.37 -7.77 -7.00
C ILE A 292 21.93 -8.56 -8.17
N SER A 293 21.49 -9.81 -8.38
CA SER A 293 21.99 -10.66 -9.47
C SER A 293 21.68 -10.09 -10.86
N ARG A 294 20.74 -9.14 -10.95
CA ARG A 294 20.33 -8.45 -12.18
C ARG A 294 20.93 -7.05 -12.31
N GLN A 295 21.67 -6.58 -11.31
CA GLN A 295 22.30 -5.26 -11.35
C GLN A 295 23.48 -5.27 -12.31
N ARG A 296 23.54 -4.27 -13.19
CA ARG A 296 24.67 -4.09 -14.11
C ARG A 296 25.91 -3.58 -13.38
N THR A 297 27.06 -3.68 -14.04
CA THR A 297 28.35 -3.20 -13.49
C THR A 297 28.38 -1.69 -13.26
N ASP A 298 27.59 -0.92 -14.01
CA ASP A 298 27.41 0.53 -13.86
C ASP A 298 26.49 0.90 -12.67
N GLY A 299 25.85 -0.08 -12.03
CA GLY A 299 24.93 0.11 -10.90
C GLY A 299 23.46 0.25 -11.29
N GLY A 300 23.13 0.37 -12.58
CA GLY A 300 21.74 0.50 -13.04
C GLY A 300 21.02 -0.85 -13.19
N TRP A 301 19.69 -0.77 -13.27
CA TRP A 301 18.83 -1.85 -13.74
C TRP A 301 18.01 -1.35 -14.92
N LEU A 302 18.11 -2.05 -16.04
CA LEU A 302 17.44 -1.69 -17.27
C LEU A 302 16.38 -2.73 -17.59
N SER A 303 15.28 -2.30 -18.17
CA SER A 303 14.16 -3.16 -18.54
C SER A 303 14.53 -4.17 -19.64
N GLY A 304 15.51 -3.83 -20.49
CA GLY A 304 15.92 -4.63 -21.65
C GLY A 304 14.84 -4.75 -22.74
N LYS A 305 13.73 -4.01 -22.63
CA LYS A 305 12.56 -4.10 -23.52
C LYS A 305 12.57 -3.08 -24.67
N SER A 306 13.55 -2.18 -24.71
CA SER A 306 13.65 -1.17 -25.76
C SER A 306 14.51 -1.65 -26.92
N ASN A 307 13.93 -1.68 -28.12
CA ASN A 307 14.69 -1.75 -29.37
C ASN A 307 15.25 -0.37 -29.78
N GLN A 308 14.93 0.70 -29.05
CA GLN A 308 15.43 2.04 -29.31
C GLN A 308 16.71 2.34 -28.53
N PRO A 309 17.69 2.99 -29.15
CA PRO A 309 18.90 3.44 -28.47
C PRO A 309 18.57 4.54 -27.46
N GLY A 310 19.02 4.38 -26.22
CA GLY A 310 18.85 5.38 -25.15
C GLY A 310 18.13 4.84 -23.92
N LEU A 311 17.97 5.71 -22.91
CA LEU A 311 17.21 5.38 -21.70
C LEU A 311 15.73 5.65 -21.93
N ILE A 312 14.88 4.78 -21.36
CA ILE A 312 13.43 4.97 -21.33
C ILE A 312 12.94 5.22 -19.90
N ASN A 313 11.69 5.71 -19.74
CA ASN A 313 11.11 6.00 -18.43
C ASN A 313 11.22 4.80 -17.47
N THR A 314 10.97 3.59 -17.97
CA THR A 314 11.03 2.33 -17.21
C THR A 314 12.42 2.01 -16.66
N ASP A 315 13.51 2.41 -17.32
CA ASP A 315 14.86 2.13 -16.85
C ASP A 315 15.21 2.95 -15.59
N ILE A 316 14.76 4.22 -15.59
CA ILE A 316 14.88 5.08 -14.41
C ILE A 316 13.97 4.56 -13.28
N ASP A 317 12.72 4.22 -13.61
CA ASP A 317 11.76 3.67 -12.64
C ASP A 317 12.32 2.42 -11.96
N LEU A 318 12.80 1.45 -12.76
CA LEU A 318 13.33 0.18 -12.25
C LEU A 318 14.56 0.40 -11.38
N THR A 319 15.48 1.28 -11.80
CA THR A 319 16.66 1.58 -10.99
C THR A 319 16.28 2.26 -9.68
N ALA A 320 15.34 3.20 -9.70
CA ALA A 320 14.83 3.86 -8.49
C ALA A 320 14.11 2.87 -7.56
N GLU A 321 13.28 1.98 -8.11
CA GLU A 321 12.55 0.96 -7.35
C GLU A 321 13.50 0.02 -6.61
N PHE A 322 14.47 -0.56 -7.32
CA PHE A 322 15.40 -1.51 -6.74
C PHE A 322 16.39 -0.85 -5.78
N THR A 323 16.81 0.38 -6.06
CA THR A 323 17.58 1.19 -5.10
C THR A 323 16.82 1.34 -3.79
N LEU A 324 15.54 1.72 -3.85
CA LEU A 324 14.68 1.88 -2.69
C LEU A 324 14.46 0.56 -1.93
N TRP A 325 14.21 -0.54 -2.63
CA TRP A 325 13.96 -1.81 -1.96
C TRP A 325 15.20 -2.36 -1.27
N LEU A 326 16.36 -2.30 -1.92
CA LEU A 326 17.62 -2.73 -1.32
C LEU A 326 17.97 -1.84 -0.11
N SER A 327 17.73 -0.52 -0.18
CA SER A 327 17.98 0.37 0.95
C SER A 327 17.07 0.03 2.14
N LEU A 328 15.76 -0.17 1.91
CA LEU A 328 14.80 -0.55 2.94
C LEU A 328 15.10 -1.93 3.53
N ILE A 329 15.44 -2.92 2.69
CA ILE A 329 15.81 -4.26 3.17
C ILE A 329 17.04 -4.18 4.06
N SER A 330 18.12 -3.57 3.55
CA SER A 330 19.40 -3.51 4.27
C SER A 330 19.27 -2.79 5.60
N THR A 331 18.66 -1.61 5.62
CA THR A 331 18.57 -0.77 6.82
C THR A 331 17.76 -1.45 7.93
N ASN A 332 16.65 -2.12 7.59
CA ASN A 332 15.84 -2.83 8.59
C ASN A 332 16.55 -4.07 9.14
N VAL A 333 17.26 -4.84 8.31
CA VAL A 333 18.04 -5.99 8.77
C VAL A 333 19.22 -5.55 9.65
N LEU A 334 19.99 -4.54 9.21
CA LEU A 334 21.11 -3.98 9.98
C LEU A 334 20.67 -3.38 11.32
N ALA A 335 19.53 -2.67 11.34
CA ALA A 335 18.97 -2.10 12.56
C ALA A 335 18.72 -3.19 13.62
N ARG A 336 18.23 -4.38 13.21
CA ARG A 336 18.03 -5.50 14.13
C ARG A 336 19.35 -6.15 14.55
N ASP A 337 20.20 -6.46 13.58
CA ASP A 337 21.46 -7.17 13.81
C ASP A 337 22.44 -6.36 14.70
N SER A 338 22.32 -5.03 14.71
CA SER A 338 23.09 -4.15 15.59
C SER A 338 22.65 -4.16 17.07
N GLY A 339 21.59 -4.90 17.42
CA GLY A 339 21.22 -5.20 18.82
C GLY A 339 20.59 -4.05 19.60
N ARG A 340 20.14 -2.97 18.96
CA ARG A 340 19.70 -1.73 19.65
C ARG A 340 18.21 -1.50 19.79
N ILE A 341 17.32 -2.41 19.36
CA ILE A 341 15.87 -2.20 19.49
C ILE A 341 15.13 -3.47 19.90
N PRO A 342 14.76 -3.63 21.19
CA PRO A 342 13.61 -4.44 21.54
C PRO A 342 12.35 -3.57 21.37
N ILE A 343 11.68 -3.66 20.22
CA ILE A 343 10.30 -3.18 20.13
C ILE A 343 9.45 -4.21 20.87
N VAL A 344 9.26 -3.99 22.18
CA VAL A 344 8.19 -4.65 22.92
C VAL A 344 6.90 -3.96 22.48
N LEU A 345 6.28 -4.45 21.41
CA LEU A 345 4.85 -4.18 21.22
C LEU A 345 4.18 -4.71 22.48
N ASN A 346 3.54 -3.81 23.23
CA ASN A 346 2.81 -4.20 24.43
C ASN A 346 1.81 -5.27 24.01
N LYS A 347 2.07 -6.52 24.42
CA LYS A 347 1.07 -7.58 24.39
C LYS A 347 -0.02 -7.14 25.35
N THR A 348 -0.96 -6.31 24.90
CA THR A 348 -2.25 -6.23 25.56
C THR A 348 -2.74 -7.67 25.61
N ARG A 349 -2.75 -8.22 26.84
CA ARG A 349 -3.22 -9.57 27.11
C ARG A 349 -4.58 -9.69 26.43
N ILE A 350 -4.67 -10.58 25.44
CA ILE A 350 -5.94 -11.09 24.95
C ILE A 350 -6.74 -11.43 26.20
N PRO A 351 -7.91 -10.80 26.46
CA PRO A 351 -8.77 -11.27 27.52
C PRO A 351 -9.09 -12.72 27.16
N LYS A 352 -8.66 -13.68 27.98
CA LYS A 352 -9.15 -15.07 27.86
C LYS A 352 -10.66 -14.98 27.66
N PRO A 353 -11.26 -15.73 26.73
CA PRO A 353 -12.69 -15.67 26.51
C PRO A 353 -13.37 -15.91 27.85
N ARG A 354 -13.95 -14.85 28.42
CA ARG A 354 -14.79 -14.99 29.61
C ARG A 354 -15.94 -15.87 29.14
N ARG A 355 -16.20 -16.94 29.90
CA ARG A 355 -17.35 -17.84 29.76
C ARG A 355 -18.51 -17.10 29.10
N THR A 356 -18.94 -17.61 27.95
CA THR A 356 -20.06 -17.14 27.14
C THR A 356 -21.13 -16.43 27.97
N GLN A 357 -21.15 -15.10 27.91
CA GLN A 357 -22.31 -14.35 28.37
C GLN A 357 -23.45 -14.62 27.39
N SER A 358 -24.60 -15.06 27.92
CA SER A 358 -25.75 -15.36 27.08
C SER A 358 -26.19 -14.11 26.30
N LEU A 359 -26.69 -14.33 25.08
CA LEU A 359 -27.22 -13.29 24.20
C LEU A 359 -28.24 -12.37 24.91
N LYS A 360 -28.97 -12.91 25.89
CA LYS A 360 -29.91 -12.17 26.75
C LYS A 360 -29.24 -11.07 27.58
N GLU A 361 -28.04 -11.32 28.10
CA GLU A 361 -27.30 -10.36 28.95
C GLU A 361 -26.78 -9.17 28.12
N ILE A 362 -26.36 -9.47 26.88
CA ILE A 362 -25.90 -8.46 25.91
C ILE A 362 -27.09 -7.58 25.50
N MET A 363 -28.22 -8.17 25.13
CA MET A 363 -29.41 -7.40 24.76
C MET A 363 -29.93 -6.55 25.92
N ARG A 364 -29.91 -7.05 27.16
CA ARG A 364 -30.35 -6.30 28.34
C ARG A 364 -29.48 -5.06 28.59
N ARG A 365 -28.17 -5.16 28.42
CA ARG A 365 -27.25 -4.02 28.57
C ARG A 365 -27.40 -3.00 27.45
N THR A 366 -27.59 -3.45 26.21
CA THR A 366 -27.85 -2.57 25.06
C THR A 366 -29.19 -1.84 25.21
N ALA A 367 -30.22 -2.49 25.75
CA ALA A 367 -31.51 -1.86 26.04
C ALA A 367 -31.40 -0.81 27.16
N ILE A 368 -30.64 -1.08 28.22
CA ILE A 368 -30.39 -0.12 29.30
C ILE A 368 -29.58 1.09 28.81
N ALA A 369 -28.60 0.88 27.93
CA ALA A 369 -27.82 1.96 27.33
C ALA A 369 -28.69 2.85 26.42
N HIS A 370 -29.54 2.26 25.57
CA HIS A 370 -30.49 3.01 24.76
C HIS A 370 -31.53 3.75 25.60
N TYR A 371 -32.04 3.13 26.67
CA TYR A 371 -32.98 3.79 27.59
C TYR A 371 -32.37 5.00 28.31
N ARG A 372 -31.06 4.96 28.63
CA ARG A 372 -30.33 6.11 29.20
C ARG A 372 -30.12 7.23 28.20
N ILE A 373 -29.90 6.90 26.92
CA ILE A 373 -29.76 7.87 25.84
C ILE A 373 -31.11 8.57 25.55
N LEU A 374 -32.22 7.84 25.64
CA LEU A 374 -33.57 8.34 25.39
C LEU A 374 -34.13 9.26 26.49
N LYS A 375 -33.44 9.42 27.63
CA LYS A 375 -33.85 10.32 28.72
C LYS A 375 -33.38 11.78 28.54
N ASN A 376 -32.62 12.07 27.48
CA ASN A 376 -32.22 13.43 27.12
C ASN A 376 -33.27 14.05 26.18
N GLU A 377 -34.00 15.05 26.68
CA GLU A 377 -35.15 15.68 26.01
C GLU A 377 -34.83 16.41 24.69
N GLY A 378 -33.55 16.51 24.29
CA GLY A 378 -33.13 17.17 23.05
C GLY A 378 -33.38 16.40 21.75
N LEU A 379 -33.71 15.10 21.80
CA LEU A 379 -33.76 14.23 20.59
C LEU A 379 -35.17 13.83 20.11
N LYS A 380 -36.24 14.30 20.76
CA LYS A 380 -37.63 14.02 20.33
C LYS A 380 -37.97 14.57 18.92
N LYS A 381 -37.28 15.62 18.46
CA LYS A 381 -37.51 16.19 17.11
C LYS A 381 -36.80 15.45 15.97
N TYR A 382 -35.76 14.66 16.25
CA TYR A 382 -34.96 14.00 15.20
C TYR A 382 -35.47 12.60 14.81
N LEU A 383 -36.27 11.97 15.67
CA LEU A 383 -36.81 10.62 15.43
C LEU A 383 -38.18 10.59 14.74
N LEU A 384 -38.85 11.74 14.58
CA LEU A 384 -40.10 11.84 13.81
C LEU A 384 -39.88 11.95 12.29
N TYR A 385 -38.66 12.25 11.84
CA TYR A 385 -38.34 12.37 10.42
C TYR A 385 -37.82 11.07 9.79
N SER A 386 -37.38 10.10 10.60
CA SER A 386 -36.77 8.85 10.14
C SER A 386 -37.69 7.62 10.26
N TYR A 387 -38.93 7.79 10.72
CA TYR A 387 -39.89 6.69 10.89
C TYR A 387 -40.87 6.49 9.72
N HIS A 388 -40.87 7.35 8.69
CA HIS A 388 -41.84 7.28 7.59
C HIS A 388 -41.35 6.74 6.23
N TYR A 389 -40.16 6.10 6.15
CA TYR A 389 -39.66 5.63 4.86
C TYR A 389 -39.36 4.12 4.72
N ARG A 390 -39.74 3.28 5.67
CA ARG A 390 -39.70 1.82 5.46
C ARG A 390 -40.84 1.10 6.15
N LYS A 391 -41.90 0.83 5.39
CA LYS A 391 -42.50 -0.51 5.25
C LYS A 391 -43.77 -0.45 4.39
N GLY A 392 -43.58 -0.62 3.08
CA GLY A 392 -44.63 -1.16 2.23
C GLY A 392 -44.70 -2.67 2.44
N GLN A 393 -45.88 -3.12 2.86
CA GLN A 393 -46.37 -4.50 2.91
C GLN A 393 -45.88 -5.39 4.06
N VAL A 394 -46.78 -5.61 5.02
CA VAL A 394 -47.39 -6.93 5.31
C VAL A 394 -48.48 -6.76 6.39
N PHE A 395 -49.62 -7.42 6.15
CA PHE A 395 -50.81 -7.64 7.01
C PHE A 395 -51.94 -6.57 7.05
N ASN A 396 -52.87 -6.74 6.10
CA ASN A 396 -54.31 -6.61 6.34
C ASN A 396 -54.77 -7.76 7.27
N TRP A 397 -55.00 -7.49 8.55
CA TRP A 397 -55.97 -8.22 9.37
C TRP A 397 -56.27 -7.44 10.66
N ILE A 398 -57.56 -7.12 10.88
CA ILE A 398 -58.16 -6.65 12.15
C ILE A 398 -57.83 -5.18 12.53
N LYS A 399 -58.78 -4.27 12.79
CA LYS A 399 -60.24 -4.28 12.82
C LYS A 399 -60.73 -2.82 12.85
N LYS A 400 -61.84 -2.58 12.15
CA LYS A 400 -62.98 -1.76 12.56
C LYS A 400 -63.06 -1.46 14.07
N LYS A 401 -63.54 -0.25 14.38
CA LYS A 401 -63.72 0.40 15.68
C LYS A 401 -62.44 1.06 16.22
N PHE A 402 -62.13 2.25 15.73
CA PHE A 402 -62.62 3.52 16.28
C PHE A 402 -62.56 4.59 15.19
#